data_AF-A0A6P1QU06-F1
#
_entry.id   AF-A0A6P1QU06-F1
#
_cell.length_a   1.000
_cell.length_b   1.000
_cell.length_c   1.000
_cell.angle_alpha   90.00
_cell.angle_beta   90.00
_cell.angle_gamma   90.00
#
_symmetry.space_group_name_H-M   'P 1'
#
loop_
_entity.id
_entity.type
_entity.pdbx_description
1 polymer ?
#
loop_
_entity_poly.entity_id
_entity_poly.type
_entity_poly.pdbx_seq_one_letter_code
_entity_poly.pdbx_strand_id
1 'polypeptide(L)'
;MKNTIKALIIALSIIFTIIASLRFANEYSYKNRGSELIEQIETFRNKYGRLPNTITEMGLQEPMNDGPYYRKENSKHYIIFFNIGFDETIIYSSRTKEWQNIP
;
A
#
# COMPACT_ATOMS: atom_id res chain seq x y z
N MET A 1 6.19 30.09 34.11
CA MET A 1 4.95 29.32 33.82
C MET A 1 4.33 29.63 32.45
N LYS A 2 3.95 30.88 32.11
CA LYS A 2 3.33 31.16 30.80
C LYS A 2 4.22 30.84 29.59
N ASN A 3 5.52 31.15 29.68
CA ASN A 3 6.47 30.90 28.59
C ASN A 3 6.87 29.41 28.48
N THR A 4 6.93 28.70 29.61
CA THR A 4 7.18 27.26 29.63
C THR A 4 6.00 26.48 29.06
N ILE A 5 4.76 26.91 29.34
CA ILE A 5 3.54 26.35 28.72
C ILE A 5 3.51 26.61 27.21
N LYS A 6 3.86 27.82 26.75
CA LYS A 6 3.95 28.13 25.31
C LYS A 6 5.01 27.26 24.60
N ALA A 7 6.19 27.12 25.20
CA ALA A 7 7.25 26.26 24.66
C ALA A 7 6.79 24.79 24.57
N LEU A 8 6.07 24.29 25.58
CA LEU A 8 5.50 22.95 25.58
C LEU A 8 4.49 22.75 24.45
N ILE A 9 3.58 23.71 24.23
CA ILE A 9 2.58 23.65 23.16
C ILE A 9 3.27 23.63 21.78
N ILE A 10 4.31 24.45 21.58
CA ILE A 10 5.06 24.47 20.33
C ILE A 10 5.76 23.11 20.10
N ALA A 11 6.41 22.56 21.13
CA ALA A 11 7.05 21.26 21.04
C ALA A 11 6.05 20.14 20.67
N LEU A 12 4.88 20.11 21.31
CA LEU A 12 3.83 19.14 21.02
C LEU A 12 3.29 19.30 19.59
N SER A 13 3.12 20.54 19.12
CA SER A 13 2.68 20.80 17.75
C SER A 13 3.70 20.28 16.73
N ILE A 14 4.99 20.49 16.97
CA ILE A 14 6.06 19.99 16.07
C ILE A 14 6.05 18.47 16.03
N ILE A 15 5.98 17.81 17.19
CA ILE A 15 5.92 16.34 17.28
C ILE A 15 4.70 15.81 16.50
N PHE A 16 3.54 16.43 16.68
CA PHE A 16 2.32 16.04 15.96
C PHE A 16 2.50 16.17 14.44
N THR A 17 3.07 17.28 13.96
CA THR A 17 3.33 17.48 12.52
C THR A 17 4.29 16.43 11.96
N ILE A 18 5.35 16.07 12.70
CA ILE A 18 6.30 15.02 12.29
C ILE A 18 5.61 13.65 12.19
N ILE A 19 4.78 13.29 13.17
CA ILE A 19 4.06 12.01 13.14
C ILE A 19 3.09 11.97 11.95
N ALA A 20 2.36 13.06 11.69
CA ALA A 20 1.42 13.15 10.58
C ALA A 20 2.13 13.05 9.21
N SER A 21 3.28 13.71 9.05
CA SER A 21 4.04 13.66 7.79
C SER A 21 4.62 12.27 7.52
N LEU A 22 5.13 11.59 8.55
CA LEU A 22 5.61 10.21 8.45
C LEU A 22 4.49 9.25 8.04
N ARG A 23 3.30 9.38 8.63
CA ARG A 23 2.14 8.56 8.25
C ARG A 23 1.75 8.77 6.78
N PHE A 24 1.69 10.02 6.33
CA PHE A 24 1.37 10.35 4.95
C PHE A 24 2.39 9.79 3.95
N ALA A 25 3.69 9.92 4.27
CA ALA A 25 4.77 9.39 3.43
C ALA A 25 4.70 7.85 3.30
N ASN A 26 4.39 7.15 4.40
CA ASN A 26 4.24 5.70 4.37
C ASN A 26 3.05 5.25 3.50
N GLU A 27 1.88 5.87 3.68
CA GLU A 27 0.70 5.54 2.87
C GLU A 27 0.93 5.79 1.37
N TYR A 28 1.62 6.89 1.05
CA TYR A 28 2.03 7.20 -0.32
C TYR A 28 2.95 6.12 -0.90
N SER A 29 3.93 5.65 -0.13
CA SER A 29 4.86 4.58 -0.54
C SER A 29 4.14 3.28 -0.90
N TYR A 30 3.19 2.83 -0.07
CA TYR A 30 2.42 1.62 -0.34
C TYR A 30 1.60 1.74 -1.62
N LYS A 31 0.88 2.86 -1.78
CA LYS A 31 0.07 3.10 -2.99
C LYS A 31 0.92 3.20 -4.24
N ASN A 32 2.13 3.76 -4.17
CA ASN A 32 3.04 3.84 -5.30
C ASN A 32 3.55 2.45 -5.72
N ARG A 33 4.11 1.68 -4.78
CA ARG A 33 4.57 0.29 -5.03
C ARG A 33 3.44 -0.60 -5.54
N GLY A 34 2.24 -0.43 -4.97
CA GLY A 34 1.04 -1.12 -5.43
C GLY A 34 0.66 -0.76 -6.86
N SER A 35 0.72 0.53 -7.22
CA SER A 35 0.43 1.01 -8.58
C SER A 35 1.40 0.46 -9.62
N GLU A 36 2.69 0.37 -9.29
CA GLU A 36 3.71 -0.26 -10.15
C GLU A 36 3.39 -1.74 -10.43
N LEU A 37 2.90 -2.48 -9.43
CA LEU A 37 2.48 -3.86 -9.63
C LEU A 37 1.17 -3.97 -10.44
N ILE A 38 0.20 -3.07 -10.21
CA ILE A 38 -1.04 -2.99 -11.02
C ILE A 38 -0.70 -2.82 -12.50
N GLU A 39 0.19 -1.87 -12.82
CA GLU A 39 0.59 -1.60 -14.21
C GLU A 39 1.18 -2.84 -14.89
N GLN A 40 2.01 -3.60 -14.17
CA GLN A 40 2.60 -4.84 -14.69
C GLN A 40 1.55 -5.92 -14.91
N ILE A 41 0.61 -6.08 -13.99
CA ILE A 41 -0.51 -7.04 -14.12
C ILE A 41 -1.41 -6.68 -15.31
N GLU A 42 -1.74 -5.40 -15.48
CA GLU A 42 -2.60 -4.95 -16.57
C GLU A 42 -1.88 -5.05 -17.93
N THR A 43 -0.58 -4.75 -17.97
CA THR A 43 0.27 -5.00 -19.16
C THR A 43 0.26 -6.48 -19.53
N PHE A 44 0.45 -7.37 -18.55
CA PHE A 44 0.38 -8.82 -18.78
C PHE A 44 -1.01 -9.23 -19.30
N ARG A 45 -2.08 -8.74 -18.68
CA ARG A 45 -3.46 -9.01 -19.09
C ARG A 45 -3.71 -8.59 -20.53
N ASN A 46 -3.27 -7.39 -20.91
CA ASN A 46 -3.44 -6.86 -22.26
C ASN A 46 -2.66 -7.70 -23.29
N LYS A 47 -1.48 -8.21 -22.93
CA LYS A 47 -0.64 -9.03 -23.82
C LYS A 47 -1.16 -10.45 -24.01
N TYR A 48 -1.61 -11.11 -22.93
CA TYR A 48 -1.95 -12.54 -22.95
C TYR A 48 -3.46 -12.83 -22.85
N GLY A 49 -4.30 -11.79 -22.72
CA GLY A 49 -5.75 -11.93 -22.61
C GLY A 49 -6.25 -12.57 -21.31
N ARG A 50 -5.38 -12.73 -20.30
CA ARG A 50 -5.69 -13.34 -19.01
C ARG A 50 -4.87 -12.74 -17.88
N LEU A 51 -5.34 -12.89 -16.65
CA LEU A 51 -4.55 -12.59 -15.46
C LEU A 51 -3.41 -13.61 -15.26
N PRO A 52 -2.23 -13.16 -14.78
CA PRO A 52 -1.16 -14.07 -14.36
C PRO A 52 -1.65 -14.92 -13.18
N ASN A 53 -1.23 -16.18 -13.05
CA ASN A 53 -1.61 -16.96 -11.86
C ASN A 53 -0.75 -16.60 -10.65
N THR A 54 0.51 -16.22 -10.90
CA THR A 54 1.49 -15.77 -9.92
C THR A 54 2.30 -14.62 -10.53
N ILE A 55 2.92 -13.77 -9.70
CA ILE A 55 3.75 -12.68 -10.22
C ILE A 55 5.03 -13.17 -10.92
N THR A 56 5.45 -14.42 -10.64
CA THR A 56 6.59 -15.05 -11.31
C THR A 56 6.35 -15.26 -12.80
N GLU A 57 5.09 -15.38 -13.27
CA GLU A 57 4.78 -15.40 -14.72
C GLU A 57 5.12 -14.07 -15.41
N MET A 58 5.19 -12.98 -14.64
CA MET A 58 5.65 -11.67 -15.10
C MET A 58 7.16 -11.47 -14.91
N GLY A 59 7.88 -12.49 -14.42
CA GLY A 59 9.32 -12.40 -14.10
C GLY A 59 9.63 -11.72 -12.77
N LEU A 60 8.61 -11.51 -11.91
CA LEU A 60 8.76 -10.89 -10.60
C LEU A 60 8.97 -11.93 -9.50
N GLN A 61 9.54 -11.48 -8.38
CA GLN A 61 9.69 -12.29 -7.17
C GLN A 61 8.79 -11.73 -6.07
N GLU A 62 8.18 -12.63 -5.30
CA GLU A 62 7.34 -12.23 -4.16
C GLU A 62 8.24 -11.55 -3.11
N PRO A 63 7.80 -10.39 -2.58
CA PRO A 63 8.55 -9.70 -1.55
C PRO A 63 8.56 -10.53 -0.26
N MET A 64 9.63 -10.39 0.53
CA MET A 64 9.75 -11.09 1.83
C MET A 64 9.18 -10.29 3.01
N ASN A 65 8.79 -9.02 2.80
CA ASN A 65 8.46 -8.07 3.86
C ASN A 65 6.95 -7.73 3.88
N ASP A 66 6.63 -6.47 3.70
CA ASP A 66 5.31 -5.85 3.81
C ASP A 66 4.43 -6.01 2.56
N GLY A 67 4.98 -6.44 1.42
CA GLY A 67 4.26 -6.55 0.14
C GLY A 67 4.95 -5.76 -0.97
N PRO A 68 4.26 -5.33 -2.05
CA PRO A 68 2.90 -5.71 -2.40
C PRO A 68 2.81 -7.19 -2.76
N TYR A 69 1.81 -7.88 -2.21
CA TYR A 69 1.47 -9.26 -2.56
C TYR A 69 0.33 -9.31 -3.57
N TYR A 70 0.38 -10.24 -4.52
CA TYR A 70 -0.68 -10.47 -5.49
C TYR A 70 -1.54 -11.66 -5.13
N ARG A 71 -2.86 -11.54 -5.32
CA ARG A 71 -3.76 -12.70 -5.26
C ARG A 71 -4.82 -12.61 -6.33
N LYS A 72 -4.84 -13.60 -7.21
CA LYS A 72 -5.91 -13.77 -8.20
C LYS A 72 -7.17 -14.30 -7.51
N GLU A 73 -8.27 -13.58 -7.64
CA GLU A 73 -9.57 -14.02 -7.10
C GLU A 73 -10.34 -14.88 -8.11
N ASN A 74 -10.27 -14.51 -9.39
CA ASN A 74 -10.92 -15.23 -10.50
C ASN A 74 -10.28 -14.84 -11.84
N SER A 75 -10.93 -15.15 -12.97
CA SER A 75 -10.43 -14.85 -14.30
C SER A 75 -10.35 -13.35 -14.61
N LYS A 76 -11.15 -12.52 -13.93
CA LYS A 76 -11.28 -11.07 -14.17
C LYS A 76 -10.73 -10.20 -13.06
N HIS A 77 -10.71 -10.70 -11.82
CA HIS A 77 -10.38 -9.91 -10.65
C HIS A 77 -9.23 -10.52 -9.84
N TYR A 78 -8.46 -9.62 -9.27
CA TYR A 78 -7.37 -9.84 -8.32
C TYR A 78 -7.41 -8.77 -7.23
N ILE A 79 -6.67 -9.03 -6.16
CA ILE A 79 -6.32 -8.05 -5.14
C ILE A 79 -4.80 -7.89 -5.07
N ILE A 80 -4.38 -6.72 -4.59
CA ILE A 80 -3.03 -6.49 -4.09
C ILE A 80 -3.14 -6.15 -2.62
N PHE A 81 -2.28 -6.70 -1.78
CA PHE A 81 -2.33 -6.42 -0.36
C PHE A 81 -0.94 -6.20 0.24
N PHE A 82 -0.90 -5.41 1.30
CA PHE A 82 0.27 -5.17 2.14
C PHE A 82 -0.04 -5.55 3.57
N ASN A 83 0.88 -6.27 4.22
CA ASN A 83 0.82 -6.54 5.64
C ASN A 83 1.57 -5.42 6.37
N ILE A 84 0.85 -4.47 6.94
CA ILE A 84 1.40 -3.23 7.52
C ILE A 84 1.33 -3.24 9.04
N GLY A 85 1.84 -4.30 9.67
CA GLY A 85 1.75 -4.48 11.11
C GLY A 85 1.41 -5.92 11.46
N PHE A 86 0.83 -6.12 12.64
CA PHE A 86 0.45 -7.45 13.13
C PHE A 86 -0.96 -7.86 12.66
N ASP A 87 -1.88 -6.91 12.60
CA ASP A 87 -3.30 -7.06 12.23
C ASP A 87 -3.71 -6.13 11.08
N GLU A 88 -3.01 -5.02 10.88
CA GLU A 88 -3.34 -4.07 9.80
C GLU A 88 -2.92 -4.56 8.40
N THR A 89 -3.86 -4.49 7.46
CA THR A 89 -3.63 -4.79 6.03
C THR A 89 -4.16 -3.66 5.14
N ILE A 90 -3.38 -3.25 4.14
CA ILE A 90 -3.89 -2.39 3.06
C ILE A 90 -4.22 -3.27 1.86
N ILE A 91 -5.45 -3.20 1.34
CA ILE A 91 -5.91 -4.00 0.20
C ILE A 91 -6.39 -3.11 -0.94
N TYR A 92 -5.84 -3.31 -2.13
CA TYR A 92 -6.42 -2.86 -3.38
C TYR A 92 -7.30 -3.94 -4.00
N SER A 93 -8.50 -3.59 -4.43
CA SER A 93 -9.35 -4.48 -5.24
C SER A 93 -9.42 -4.00 -6.69
N SER A 94 -9.05 -4.87 -7.64
CA SER A 94 -9.25 -4.59 -9.07
C SER A 94 -10.73 -4.52 -9.50
N ARG A 95 -11.65 -5.01 -8.65
CA ARG A 95 -13.09 -4.93 -8.91
C ARG A 95 -13.63 -3.52 -8.67
N THR A 96 -13.31 -2.92 -7.54
CA THR A 96 -13.75 -1.56 -7.17
C THR A 96 -12.77 -0.48 -7.62
N LYS A 97 -11.52 -0.86 -7.89
CA LYS A 97 -10.38 0.03 -8.16
C LYS A 97 -10.04 0.96 -6.99
N GLU A 98 -10.27 0.49 -5.78
CA GLU A 98 -10.08 1.26 -4.55
C GLU A 98 -9.12 0.56 -3.59
N TRP A 99 -8.43 1.38 -2.78
CA TRP A 99 -7.62 0.95 -1.65
C TRP A 99 -8.45 1.01 -0.37
N GLN A 100 -8.35 -0.02 0.46
CA GLN A 100 -9.04 -0.14 1.74
C GLN A 100 -8.03 -0.53 2.83
N ASN A 101 -8.12 0.12 3.99
CA ASN A 101 -7.36 -0.26 5.17
C ASN A 101 -8.25 -1.16 6.03
N ILE A 102 -7.78 -2.37 6.31
CA ILE A 102 -8.45 -3.35 7.15
C ILE A 102 -7.65 -3.47 8.45
N PRO A 103 -8.25 -3.12 9.61
CA PRO A 103 -7.66 -3.37 10.91
C PRO A 103 -7.77 -4.84 11.32
#